data_AF-A0A1W6K139-F1
#
_entry.id   AF-A0A1W6K139-F1
#
_cell.length_a   1.000
_cell.length_b   1.000
_cell.length_c   1.000
_cell.angle_alpha   90.00
_cell.angle_beta   90.00
_cell.angle_gamma   90.00
#
_symmetry.space_group_name_H-M   'P 1'
#
loop_
_entity.id
_entity.type
_entity.pdbx_description
1 polymer ?
#
loop_
_entity_poly.entity_id
_entity_poly.type
_entity_poly.pdbx_seq_one_letter_code
_entity_poly.pdbx_strand_id
1 'polypeptide(L)'
;MKLSEFLELYKLKEEDEIEIKENIQFEDIYVDIGTRVLLNDGKRKRIVDLGLLAIAYKCNKNFVNDYLDLSLSLEDIHKKYNVYTELEYIAINCENLINDKDLLEVIKKLKTYILARENNQHGL
;
A
#
# COMPACT_ATOMS: atom_id res chain seq x y z
N MET A 1 12.57 8.21 9.00
CA MET A 1 13.17 6.93 9.39
C MET A 1 13.13 5.95 8.22
N LYS A 2 14.13 5.09 8.08
CA LYS A 2 14.20 4.09 7.00
C LYS A 2 13.26 2.92 7.24
N LEU A 3 12.81 2.26 6.17
CA LEU A 3 11.95 1.08 6.28
C LEU A 3 12.60 -0.03 7.12
N SER A 4 13.90 -0.27 6.95
CA SER A 4 14.67 -1.23 7.75
C SER A 4 14.61 -0.95 9.26
N GLU A 5 14.80 0.30 9.67
CA GLU A 5 14.73 0.73 11.08
C GLU A 5 13.31 0.51 11.66
N PHE A 6 12.26 0.72 10.86
CA PHE A 6 10.89 0.45 11.27
C PHE A 6 10.61 -1.03 11.52
N LEU A 7 11.14 -1.93 10.68
CA LEU A 7 10.93 -3.37 10.87
C LEU A 7 11.59 -3.87 12.15
N GLU A 8 12.72 -3.30 12.54
CA GLU A 8 13.35 -3.60 13.83
C GLU A 8 12.45 -3.18 15.00
N LEU A 9 11.89 -1.97 14.95
CA LEU A 9 10.96 -1.50 15.98
C LEU A 9 9.69 -2.36 16.05
N TYR A 10 9.11 -2.74 14.91
CA TYR A 10 7.94 -3.62 14.82
C TYR A 10 8.19 -4.94 15.55
N LYS A 11 9.32 -5.59 15.25
CA LYS A 11 9.71 -6.86 15.87
C LYS A 11 9.99 -6.72 17.37
N LEU A 12 10.62 -5.62 17.79
CA LEU A 12 10.96 -5.40 19.21
C LEU A 12 9.72 -5.13 20.07
N LYS A 13 8.69 -4.50 19.51
CA LYS A 13 7.49 -4.12 20.26
C LYS A 13 6.42 -5.19 20.26
N GLU A 14 6.45 -6.15 19.33
CA GLU A 14 5.40 -7.16 19.14
C GLU A 14 4.00 -6.53 18.99
N GLU A 15 3.92 -5.28 18.50
CA GLU A 15 2.67 -4.54 18.33
C GLU A 15 2.00 -4.91 16.99
N ASP A 16 0.67 -5.09 16.98
CA ASP A 16 -0.10 -5.34 15.76
C ASP A 16 0.01 -4.18 14.75
N GLU A 17 0.15 -2.95 15.27
CA GLU A 17 0.27 -1.72 14.49
C GLU A 17 1.17 -0.71 15.21
N ILE A 18 2.12 -0.10 14.50
CA ILE A 18 2.91 1.02 15.01
C ILE A 18 2.35 2.34 14.48
N GLU A 19 2.03 3.28 15.37
CA GLU A 19 1.72 4.65 14.98
C GLU A 19 2.99 5.41 14.60
N ILE A 20 3.00 5.96 13.39
CA ILE A 20 4.12 6.69 12.82
C ILE A 20 3.70 8.14 12.55
N LYS A 21 4.48 9.07 13.09
CA LYS A 21 4.33 10.52 12.89
C LYS A 21 5.37 11.10 11.93
N GLU A 22 6.35 10.29 11.53
CA GLU A 22 7.47 10.70 10.67
C GLU A 22 7.38 10.06 9.28
N ASN A 23 8.01 10.68 8.28
CA ASN A 23 8.05 10.10 6.94
C ASN A 23 8.90 8.81 6.91
N ILE A 24 8.35 7.77 6.27
CA ILE A 24 9.02 6.51 6.00
C ILE A 24 9.79 6.65 4.69
N GLN A 25 11.11 6.42 4.74
CA GLN A 25 11.92 6.29 3.54
C GLN A 25 11.92 4.82 3.10
N PHE A 26 11.18 4.52 2.03
CA PHE A 26 11.07 3.17 1.51
C PHE A 26 12.39 2.69 0.88
N GLU A 27 12.74 1.44 1.17
CA GLU A 27 13.92 0.74 0.65
C GLU A 27 13.46 -0.54 -0.08
N ASP A 28 14.24 -1.01 -1.03
CA ASP A 28 13.97 -2.29 -1.72
C ASP A 28 14.42 -3.45 -0.83
N ILE A 29 13.61 -3.76 0.18
CA ILE A 29 13.82 -4.85 1.13
C ILE A 29 12.58 -5.74 1.20
N TYR A 30 12.77 -6.96 1.68
CA TYR A 30 11.65 -7.86 1.96
C TYR A 30 10.92 -7.42 3.23
N VAL A 31 9.59 -7.40 3.18
CA VAL A 31 8.70 -7.09 4.29
C VAL A 31 7.55 -8.09 4.28
N ASP A 32 7.25 -8.66 5.44
CA ASP A 32 6.13 -9.58 5.60
C ASP A 32 4.79 -8.86 5.40
N ILE A 33 3.90 -9.45 4.61
CA ILE A 33 2.51 -8.97 4.47
C ILE A 33 1.84 -9.06 5.85
N GLY A 34 1.05 -8.05 6.20
CA GLY A 34 0.47 -7.89 7.53
C GLY A 34 1.29 -7.01 8.46
N THR A 35 2.51 -6.61 8.07
CA THR A 35 3.27 -5.58 8.79
C THR A 35 2.60 -4.23 8.59
N ARG A 36 1.71 -3.86 9.52
CA ARG A 36 0.87 -2.67 9.41
C ARG A 36 1.39 -1.51 10.21
N VAL A 37 1.20 -0.31 9.67
CA VAL A 37 1.51 0.94 10.33
C VAL A 37 0.35 1.91 10.20
N LEU A 38 0.15 2.71 11.25
CA LEU A 38 -0.79 3.82 11.24
C LEU A 38 -0.03 5.11 11.00
N LEU A 39 -0.13 5.67 9.80
CA LEU A 39 0.37 7.01 9.51
C LEU A 39 -0.58 8.04 10.13
N ASN A 40 -0.03 9.06 10.80
CA ASN A 40 -0.80 10.15 11.37
C ASN A 40 -0.05 11.49 11.34
N ASP A 41 -0.58 12.48 10.61
CA ASP A 41 -0.05 13.85 10.56
C ASP A 41 -0.79 14.83 11.50
N GLY A 42 -1.70 14.32 12.33
CA GLY A 42 -2.57 15.07 13.23
C GLY A 42 -3.92 15.49 12.61
N LYS A 43 -4.07 15.44 11.29
CA LYS A 43 -5.33 15.74 10.58
C LYS A 43 -5.89 14.51 9.88
N ARG A 44 -5.02 13.70 9.28
CA ARG A 44 -5.35 12.51 8.50
C ARG A 44 -4.64 11.31 9.08
N LYS A 45 -5.33 10.18 8.97
CA LYS A 45 -4.84 8.87 9.38
C LYS A 45 -4.98 7.88 8.24
N ARG A 46 -3.98 7.02 8.05
CA ARG A 46 -4.01 5.96 7.04
C ARG A 46 -3.35 4.72 7.63
N ILE A 47 -4.07 3.61 7.67
CA ILE A 47 -3.48 2.30 7.95
C ILE A 47 -2.88 1.81 6.63
N VAL A 48 -1.65 1.32 6.70
CA VAL A 48 -0.87 0.93 5.54
C VAL A 48 -0.19 -0.40 5.82
N ASP A 49 -0.28 -1.33 4.88
CA ASP A 49 0.48 -2.57 4.89
C ASP A 49 1.83 -2.39 4.19
N LEU A 50 2.91 -2.46 4.96
CA LEU A 50 4.28 -2.27 4.46
C LEU A 50 4.73 -3.42 3.55
N GLY A 51 4.22 -4.63 3.76
CA GLY A 51 4.51 -5.79 2.90
C GLY A 51 3.94 -5.60 1.50
N LEU A 52 2.69 -5.17 1.42
CA LEU A 52 2.05 -4.80 0.16
C LEU A 52 2.77 -3.60 -0.49
N LEU A 53 3.06 -2.53 0.27
CA LEU A 53 3.80 -1.41 -0.29
C LEU A 53 5.21 -1.78 -0.79
N ALA A 54 5.89 -2.76 -0.19
CA ALA A 54 7.18 -3.24 -0.70
C ALA A 54 7.05 -3.88 -2.08
N ILE A 55 5.96 -4.60 -2.35
CA ILE A 55 5.62 -5.12 -3.69
C ILE A 55 5.32 -3.95 -4.63
N ALA A 56 4.48 -3.01 -4.20
CA ALA A 56 4.14 -1.83 -4.99
C ALA A 56 5.37 -0.95 -5.31
N TYR A 57 6.36 -0.89 -4.41
CA TYR A 57 7.59 -0.10 -4.58
C TYR A 57 8.45 -0.63 -5.73
N LYS A 58 8.54 -1.97 -5.86
CA LYS A 58 9.23 -2.64 -6.98
C LYS A 58 8.54 -2.38 -8.32
N CYS A 59 7.23 -2.18 -8.28
CA CYS A 59 6.38 -1.93 -9.44
C CYS A 59 6.41 -0.46 -9.87
N ASN A 60 6.21 0.47 -8.92
CA ASN A 60 6.19 1.91 -9.15
C ASN A 60 6.47 2.69 -7.85
N LYS A 61 7.66 3.26 -7.75
CA LYS A 61 8.09 4.07 -6.60
C LYS A 61 7.25 5.32 -6.37
N ASN A 62 6.72 5.92 -7.44
CA ASN A 62 5.93 7.15 -7.32
C ASN A 62 4.61 6.89 -6.60
N PHE A 63 3.96 5.76 -6.89
CA PHE A 63 2.73 5.38 -6.17
C PHE A 63 3.00 5.29 -4.67
N VAL A 64 4.08 4.63 -4.26
CA VAL A 64 4.41 4.47 -2.83
C VAL A 64 4.69 5.80 -2.16
N ASN A 65 5.47 6.68 -2.79
CA ASN A 65 5.75 8.01 -2.25
C ASN A 65 4.47 8.83 -2.06
N ASP A 66 3.60 8.84 -3.08
CA ASP A 66 2.33 9.54 -3.01
C ASP A 66 1.38 8.92 -1.98
N TYR A 67 1.35 7.59 -1.87
CA TYR A 67 0.50 6.86 -0.92
C TYR A 67 0.94 7.03 0.54
N LEU A 68 2.21 7.32 0.79
CA LEU A 68 2.71 7.64 2.13
C LEU A 68 2.55 9.13 2.48
N ASP A 69 2.35 9.99 1.48
CA ASP A 69 2.13 11.43 1.70
C ASP A 69 0.68 11.71 2.14
N LEU A 70 0.50 12.02 3.42
CA LEU A 70 -0.81 12.34 3.99
C LEU A 70 -1.38 13.69 3.52
N SER A 71 -0.57 14.54 2.87
CA SER A 71 -1.09 15.74 2.20
C SER A 71 -2.05 15.36 1.04
N LEU A 72 -1.83 14.20 0.42
CA LEU A 72 -2.69 13.63 -0.61
C LEU A 72 -3.83 12.82 0.01
N SER A 73 -5.06 13.16 -0.36
CA SER A 73 -6.24 12.41 0.07
C SER A 73 -6.37 11.10 -0.70
N LEU A 74 -7.17 10.17 -0.20
CA LEU A 74 -7.49 8.95 -0.96
C LEU A 74 -8.17 9.26 -2.29
N GLU A 75 -8.90 10.38 -2.38
CA GLU A 75 -9.48 10.88 -3.62
C GLU A 75 -8.39 11.36 -4.61
N ASP A 76 -7.33 12.01 -4.11
CA ASP A 76 -6.21 12.43 -4.95
C ASP A 76 -5.42 11.21 -5.46
N ILE A 77 -5.22 10.21 -4.60
CA ILE A 77 -4.64 8.92 -4.99
C ILE A 77 -5.49 8.26 -6.07
N HIS A 78 -6.81 8.17 -5.87
CA HIS A 78 -7.72 7.56 -6.83
C HIS A 78 -7.72 8.28 -8.18
N LYS A 79 -7.77 9.61 -8.20
CA LYS A 79 -7.68 10.39 -9.46
C LYS A 79 -6.39 10.15 -10.24
N LYS A 80 -5.28 9.87 -9.54
CA LYS A 80 -3.97 9.69 -10.17
C LYS A 80 -3.70 8.24 -10.58
N TYR A 81 -4.21 7.26 -9.82
CA TYR A 81 -3.85 5.85 -9.95
C TYR A 81 -5.05 4.90 -10.15
N ASN A 82 -6.28 5.41 -10.15
CA ASN A 82 -7.54 4.66 -10.21
C ASN A 82 -7.69 3.57 -9.14
N VAL A 83 -7.09 3.81 -7.97
CA VAL A 83 -7.13 2.90 -6.82
C VAL A 83 -7.17 3.66 -5.50
N TYR A 84 -7.69 3.01 -4.45
CA TYR A 84 -7.73 3.58 -3.10
C TYR A 84 -6.71 2.96 -2.14
N THR A 85 -6.20 1.77 -2.44
CA THR A 85 -5.31 1.03 -1.54
C THR A 85 -4.11 0.44 -2.27
N GLU A 86 -3.07 0.13 -1.50
CA GLU A 86 -1.92 -0.64 -1.95
C GLU A 86 -2.31 -2.01 -2.50
N LEU A 87 -3.32 -2.67 -1.91
CA LEU A 87 -3.81 -3.96 -2.40
C LEU A 87 -4.48 -3.82 -3.78
N GLU A 88 -5.31 -2.79 -3.96
CA GLU A 88 -5.90 -2.48 -5.27
C GLU A 88 -4.82 -2.14 -6.30
N TYR A 89 -3.82 -1.34 -5.92
CA TYR A 89 -2.72 -0.98 -6.80
C TYR A 89 -1.97 -2.20 -7.33
N ILE A 90 -1.62 -3.11 -6.42
CA ILE A 90 -0.91 -4.35 -6.74
C ILE A 90 -1.77 -5.25 -7.63
N ALA A 91 -3.07 -5.36 -7.35
CA ALA A 91 -3.98 -6.18 -8.13
C ALA A 91 -4.08 -5.75 -9.59
N ILE A 92 -4.05 -4.44 -9.86
CA ILE A 92 -4.13 -3.93 -11.24
C ILE A 92 -2.76 -3.97 -11.92
N ASN A 93 -1.71 -3.53 -11.23
CA ASN A 93 -0.46 -3.14 -11.89
C ASN A 93 0.71 -4.11 -11.68
N CYS A 94 0.68 -4.94 -10.65
CA CYS A 94 1.88 -5.62 -10.14
C CYS A 94 1.73 -7.14 -9.99
N GLU A 95 0.75 -7.74 -10.68
CA GLU A 95 0.44 -9.17 -10.63
C GLU A 95 1.66 -10.06 -10.88
N ASN A 96 2.55 -9.66 -11.80
CA ASN A 96 3.77 -10.39 -12.18
C ASN A 96 4.86 -10.40 -11.08
N LEU A 97 4.73 -9.59 -10.04
CA LEU A 97 5.69 -9.50 -8.94
C LEU A 97 5.27 -10.32 -7.71
N ILE A 98 4.10 -10.96 -7.76
CA ILE A 98 3.54 -11.73 -6.64
C ILE A 98 3.90 -13.21 -6.80
N ASN A 99 4.68 -13.71 -5.85
CA ASN A 99 5.04 -15.13 -5.77
C ASN A 99 4.14 -15.93 -4.83
N ASP A 100 3.48 -15.26 -3.87
CA ASP A 100 2.56 -15.88 -2.94
C ASP A 100 1.26 -16.29 -3.66
N LYS A 101 0.93 -17.58 -3.61
CA LYS A 101 -0.21 -18.15 -4.37
C LYS A 101 -1.55 -17.71 -3.80
N ASP A 102 -1.65 -17.53 -2.49
CA ASP A 102 -2.89 -17.14 -1.83
C ASP A 102 -3.17 -15.67 -2.11
N LEU A 103 -2.14 -14.81 -2.00
CA LEU A 103 -2.25 -13.41 -2.41
C LEU A 103 -2.60 -13.29 -3.90
N LEU A 104 -1.99 -14.11 -4.77
CA LEU A 104 -2.27 -14.09 -6.20
C LEU A 104 -3.74 -14.42 -6.50
N GLU A 105 -4.34 -15.37 -5.79
CA GLU A 105 -5.76 -15.70 -5.95
C GLU A 105 -6.67 -14.57 -5.46
N VAL A 106 -6.31 -13.92 -4.34
CA VAL A 106 -7.04 -12.76 -3.82
C VAL A 106 -7.01 -11.60 -4.81
N ILE A 107 -5.82 -11.22 -5.31
CA ILE A 107 -5.71 -10.07 -6.19
C ILE A 107 -6.38 -10.27 -7.55
N LYS A 108 -6.43 -11.50 -8.07
CA LYS A 108 -7.16 -11.82 -9.31
C LYS A 108 -8.65 -11.55 -9.17
N LYS A 109 -9.27 -11.98 -8.06
CA LYS A 109 -10.68 -11.69 -7.77
C LYS A 109 -10.92 -10.20 -7.58
N LEU A 110 -10.02 -9.53 -6.86
CA LEU A 110 -10.12 -8.10 -6.59
C LEU A 110 -10.02 -7.27 -7.87
N LYS A 111 -9.10 -7.63 -8.78
CA LYS A 111 -8.92 -6.94 -10.08
C LYS A 111 -10.21 -6.86 -10.87
N THR A 112 -10.96 -7.97 -10.97
CA THR A 112 -12.26 -7.98 -11.65
C THR A 112 -13.25 -7.01 -11.01
N TYR A 113 -13.30 -6.97 -9.68
CA TYR A 113 -14.16 -6.05 -8.95
C TYR A 113 -13.79 -4.58 -9.20
N ILE A 114 -12.50 -4.24 -9.14
CA ILE A 114 -12.05 -2.85 -9.36
C ILE A 114 -12.38 -2.40 -10.79
N LEU A 115 -12.07 -3.21 -11.80
CA LEU A 115 -12.36 -2.87 -13.19
C LEU A 115 -13.87 -2.64 -13.42
N ALA A 116 -14.73 -3.43 -12.77
CA ALA A 116 -16.17 -3.22 -12.81
C ALA A 116 -16.59 -1.91 -12.13
N ARG A 117 -16.00 -1.56 -10.98
CA ARG A 117 -16.24 -0.29 -10.27
C ARG A 117 -15.90 0.92 -11.14
N GLU A 118 -14.70 0.92 -11.72
CA GLU A 118 -14.23 2.05 -12.54
C GLU A 118 -15.02 2.17 -13.85
N ASN A 119 -15.38 1.05 -14.49
CA ASN A 119 -16.24 1.07 -15.69
C ASN A 119 -17.65 1.61 -15.40
N ASN A 120 -18.23 1.28 -14.24
CA ASN A 120 -19.54 1.81 -13.84
C ASN A 120 -19.50 3.32 -13.51
N GLN A 121 -18.35 3.87 -13.13
CA GLN A 121 -18.19 5.31 -12.94
C GLN A 121 -18.05 6.07 -14.26
N HIS A 122 -17.61 5.42 -15.34
CA HIS A 122 -17.39 6.02 -16.66
C HIS A 122 -18.51 5.78 -17.68
N GLY A 123 -19.60 5.09 -17.31
CA GLY A 123 -20.89 5.05 -18.01
C GLY A 123 -20.85 5.00 -19.54
N LEU A 124 -20.96 3.78 -20.10
CA LEU A 124 -21.71 3.60 -21.35
C LEU A 124 -23.20 3.90 -21.13
#